data_AF-A0AA48RGZ5-F1
#
_entry.id   AF-A0AA48RGZ5-F1
#
_cell.length_a   1.000
_cell.length_b   1.000
_cell.length_c   1.000
_cell.angle_alpha   90.00
_cell.angle_beta   90.00
_cell.angle_gamma   90.00
#
_symmetry.space_group_name_H-M   'P 1'
#
loop_
_entity.id
_entity.type
_entity.pdbx_description
1 polymer ?
#
loop_
_entity_poly.entity_id
_entity_poly.type
_entity_poly.pdbx_seq_one_letter_code
_entity_poly.pdbx_strand_id
1 'polypeptide(L)'
;MNAVTFYTRRQGEETSFEYNFYDNGFSPSNLAVRKVLMAMLESVHHRLTHLEVEYNDGMLADKVGARRAGELLRFLGASKTNMKETYSGNVVVSRVFRAPLTPERYDYFHTLQDVSQLSHYRLQEQEKDRIVFYFTRYLQLIAPQQEAERFAERLDAYGLPYRWVPIDRGE
;
A
#
# COMPACT_ATOMS: atom_id res chain seq x y z
N MET A 1 8.38 -21.75 -8.08
CA MET A 1 7.98 -20.36 -7.78
C MET A 1 8.87 -19.90 -6.63
N ASN A 2 9.63 -18.81 -6.78
CA ASN A 2 10.49 -18.34 -5.69
C ASN A 2 9.63 -17.81 -4.55
N ALA A 3 9.99 -18.16 -3.31
CA ALA A 3 9.27 -17.68 -2.14
C ALA A 3 9.45 -16.16 -1.98
N VAL A 4 8.37 -15.46 -1.68
CA VAL A 4 8.45 -14.04 -1.34
C VAL A 4 9.03 -13.88 0.07
N THR A 5 9.88 -12.87 0.25
CA THR A 5 10.52 -12.56 1.52
C THR A 5 9.81 -11.38 2.16
N PHE A 6 9.41 -11.55 3.41
CA PHE A 6 8.93 -10.48 4.26
C PHE A 6 9.88 -10.26 5.42
N TYR A 7 10.33 -9.02 5.59
CA TYR A 7 11.05 -8.62 6.79
C TYR A 7 10.07 -8.30 7.90
N THR A 8 10.25 -8.96 9.04
CA THR A 8 9.29 -8.90 10.15
C THR A 8 9.86 -8.15 11.33
N ARG A 9 9.06 -7.28 11.94
CA ARG A 9 9.43 -6.55 13.16
C ARG A 9 8.25 -6.46 14.11
N ARG A 10 8.46 -6.86 15.36
CA ARG A 10 7.48 -6.62 16.42
C ARG A 10 7.51 -5.17 16.88
N GLN A 11 6.34 -4.57 17.03
CA GLN A 11 6.13 -3.19 17.45
C GLN A 11 5.05 -3.18 18.53
N GLY A 12 5.44 -3.48 19.77
CA GLY A 12 4.51 -3.70 20.87
C GLY A 12 3.61 -4.92 20.63
N GLU A 13 2.30 -4.66 20.50
CA GLU A 13 1.26 -5.68 20.26
C GLU A 13 1.05 -6.02 18.78
N GLU A 14 1.82 -5.38 17.88
CA GLU A 14 1.67 -5.54 16.44
C GLU A 14 2.94 -6.05 15.80
N THR A 15 2.79 -6.59 14.59
CA THR A 15 3.89 -7.02 13.75
C THR A 15 3.82 -6.28 12.42
N SER A 16 4.96 -5.72 12.04
CA SER A 16 5.21 -5.16 10.71
C SER A 16 5.75 -6.26 9.80
N PHE A 17 5.20 -6.38 8.60
CA PHE A 17 5.63 -7.26 7.52
C PHE A 17 5.97 -6.41 6.30
N GLU A 18 7.26 -6.28 6.00
CA GLU A 18 7.74 -5.48 4.88
C GLU A 18 8.13 -6.39 3.71
N TYR A 19 7.44 -6.23 2.58
CA TYR A 19 7.82 -6.77 1.28
C TYR A 19 8.69 -5.73 0.57
N ASN A 20 9.99 -5.97 0.49
CA ASN A 20 10.92 -5.12 -0.25
C ASN A 20 10.94 -5.54 -1.73
N PHE A 21 10.67 -4.62 -2.66
CA PHE A 21 10.60 -4.94 -4.09
C PHE A 21 11.96 -5.32 -4.68
N TYR A 22 13.03 -4.67 -4.24
CA TYR A 22 14.39 -4.92 -4.73
C TYR A 22 14.83 -6.33 -4.36
N ASP A 23 14.66 -6.71 -3.09
CA ASP A 23 15.09 -8.04 -2.60
C ASP A 23 14.25 -9.18 -3.18
N ASN A 24 12.97 -8.94 -3.44
CA ASN A 24 12.08 -9.94 -4.01
C ASN A 24 12.18 -10.05 -5.54
N GLY A 25 12.66 -9.00 -6.23
CA GLY A 25 12.91 -9.01 -7.68
C GLY A 25 11.66 -9.10 -8.57
N PHE A 26 10.45 -8.96 -8.02
CA PHE A 26 9.21 -8.97 -8.81
C PHE A 26 8.81 -7.55 -9.23
N SER A 27 8.37 -7.42 -10.49
CA SER A 27 7.72 -6.19 -10.96
C SER A 27 6.46 -5.87 -10.14
N PRO A 28 6.13 -4.59 -9.87
CA PRO A 28 4.89 -4.18 -9.23
C PRO A 28 3.58 -4.65 -9.89
N SER A 29 3.63 -4.96 -11.19
CA SER A 29 2.49 -5.53 -11.94
C SER A 29 2.42 -7.07 -11.88
N ASN A 30 3.38 -7.72 -11.21
CA ASN A 30 3.41 -9.18 -11.12
C ASN A 30 2.24 -9.72 -10.28
N LEU A 31 1.66 -10.84 -10.72
CA LEU A 31 0.55 -11.49 -10.01
C LEU A 31 0.89 -11.84 -8.56
N ALA A 32 2.13 -12.24 -8.26
CA ALA A 32 2.55 -12.52 -6.89
C ALA A 32 2.47 -11.27 -6.01
N VAL A 33 2.94 -10.11 -6.51
CA VAL A 33 2.85 -8.83 -5.79
C VAL A 33 1.40 -8.42 -5.57
N ARG A 34 0.55 -8.58 -6.59
CA ARG A 34 -0.89 -8.30 -6.47
C ARG A 34 -1.53 -9.16 -5.38
N LYS A 35 -1.23 -10.46 -5.36
CA LYS A 35 -1.69 -11.38 -4.32
C LYS A 35 -1.16 -11.02 -2.93
N VAL A 36 0.06 -10.48 -2.81
CA VAL A 36 0.57 -9.94 -1.54
C VAL A 36 -0.31 -8.77 -1.08
N LEU A 37 -0.58 -7.78 -1.95
CA LEU A 37 -1.47 -6.67 -1.60
C LEU A 37 -2.88 -7.16 -1.24
N MET A 38 -3.45 -8.08 -2.00
CA MET A 38 -4.77 -8.66 -1.71
C MET A 38 -4.78 -9.38 -0.35
N ALA A 39 -3.74 -10.15 -0.02
CA ALA A 39 -3.63 -10.82 1.28
C ALA A 39 -3.53 -9.82 2.43
N MET A 40 -2.79 -8.72 2.25
CA MET A 40 -2.74 -7.63 3.22
C MET A 40 -4.12 -6.95 3.38
N LEU A 41 -4.78 -6.61 2.28
CA LEU A 41 -6.11 -5.98 2.31
C LEU A 41 -7.13 -6.85 3.03
N GLU A 42 -7.20 -8.14 2.69
CA GLU A 42 -8.15 -9.08 3.26
C GLU A 42 -7.90 -9.36 4.75
N SER A 43 -6.65 -9.28 5.22
CA SER A 43 -6.34 -9.53 6.63
C SER A 43 -6.81 -8.42 7.55
N VAL A 44 -6.74 -7.16 7.11
CA VAL A 44 -7.11 -5.97 7.91
C VAL A 44 -8.37 -5.25 7.43
N HIS A 45 -9.12 -5.77 6.44
CA HIS A 45 -10.26 -5.11 5.81
C HIS A 45 -11.21 -4.41 6.81
N HIS A 46 -11.63 -5.13 7.85
CA HIS A 46 -12.59 -4.66 8.87
C HIS A 46 -12.07 -3.50 9.74
N ARG A 47 -10.77 -3.19 9.69
CA ARG A 47 -10.14 -2.08 10.44
C ARG A 47 -9.89 -0.86 9.57
N LEU A 48 -9.91 -1.01 8.25
CA LEU A 48 -9.56 0.09 7.36
C LEU A 48 -10.71 1.10 7.31
N THR A 49 -10.34 2.37 7.46
CA THR A 49 -11.30 3.49 7.56
C THR A 49 -10.93 4.64 6.64
N HIS A 50 -9.65 4.85 6.35
CA HIS A 50 -9.16 5.96 5.56
C HIS A 50 -8.11 5.51 4.56
N LEU A 51 -7.98 6.28 3.48
CA LEU A 51 -6.86 6.23 2.56
C LEU A 51 -6.15 7.58 2.56
N GLU A 52 -4.83 7.53 2.46
CA GLU A 52 -3.99 8.68 2.16
C GLU A 52 -3.22 8.37 0.87
N VAL A 53 -3.16 9.33 -0.04
CA VAL A 53 -2.44 9.17 -1.32
C VAL A 53 -1.52 10.36 -1.51
N GLU A 54 -0.26 10.06 -1.79
CA GLU A 54 0.73 11.00 -2.27
C GLU A 54 1.05 10.71 -3.74
N TYR A 55 1.01 11.76 -4.56
CA TYR A 55 1.23 11.64 -5.98
C TYR A 55 1.93 12.87 -6.56
N ASN A 56 2.61 12.66 -7.68
CA ASN A 56 3.11 13.72 -8.55
C ASN A 56 2.25 13.78 -9.81
N ASP A 57 1.82 14.97 -10.23
CA ASP A 57 0.91 15.13 -11.38
C ASP A 57 1.52 14.55 -12.67
N GLY A 58 2.78 14.89 -12.96
CA GLY A 58 3.46 14.47 -14.17
C GLY A 58 3.61 12.96 -14.22
N MET A 59 4.13 12.36 -13.14
CA MET A 59 4.28 10.91 -13.05
C MET A 59 2.95 10.16 -13.18
N LEU A 60 1.89 10.67 -12.54
CA LEU A 60 0.57 10.05 -12.63
C LEU A 60 -0.01 10.21 -14.04
N ALA A 61 0.10 11.39 -14.64
CA ALA A 61 -0.36 11.66 -15.99
C ALA A 61 0.38 10.81 -17.04
N ASP A 62 1.70 10.62 -16.89
CA ASP A 62 2.50 9.76 -17.76
C ASP A 62 2.06 8.29 -17.64
N LYS A 63 1.67 7.87 -16.42
CA LYS A 63 1.31 6.48 -16.14
C LYS A 63 -0.10 6.11 -16.59
N VAL A 64 -1.10 6.98 -16.40
CA VAL A 64 -2.51 6.66 -16.68
C VAL A 64 -3.16 7.57 -17.73
N GLY A 65 -2.48 8.63 -18.16
CA GLY A 65 -3.03 9.69 -19.00
C GLY A 65 -3.67 10.81 -18.17
N ALA A 66 -3.43 12.07 -18.54
CA ALA A 66 -3.86 13.25 -17.76
C ALA A 66 -5.35 13.27 -17.40
N ARG A 67 -6.25 12.93 -18.35
CA ARG A 67 -7.69 12.88 -18.09
C ARG A 67 -8.04 11.81 -17.05
N ARG A 68 -7.51 10.60 -17.22
CA ARG A 68 -7.79 9.47 -16.32
C ARG A 68 -7.15 9.68 -14.94
N ALA A 69 -6.02 10.38 -14.87
CA ALA A 69 -5.40 10.79 -13.61
C ALA A 69 -6.38 11.67 -12.79
N GLY A 70 -6.96 12.69 -13.41
CA GLY A 70 -7.95 13.55 -12.73
C GLY A 70 -9.25 12.83 -12.36
N GLU A 71 -9.71 11.86 -13.16
CA GLU A 71 -10.86 11.01 -12.82
C GLU A 71 -10.55 10.08 -11.64
N LEU A 72 -9.37 9.45 -11.65
CA LEU A 72 -8.91 8.57 -10.58
C LEU A 72 -8.76 9.30 -9.25
N LEU A 73 -8.10 10.46 -9.24
CA LEU A 73 -7.91 11.25 -8.02
C LEU A 73 -9.26 11.67 -7.41
N ARG A 74 -10.21 12.13 -8.23
CA ARG A 74 -11.56 12.47 -7.76
C ARG A 74 -12.29 11.25 -7.20
N PHE A 75 -12.21 10.10 -7.87
CA PHE A 75 -12.78 8.84 -7.39
C PHE A 75 -12.21 8.44 -6.01
N LEU A 76 -10.89 8.55 -5.84
CA LEU A 76 -10.21 8.30 -4.57
C LEU A 76 -10.51 9.34 -3.49
N GLY A 77 -11.13 10.47 -3.84
CA GLY A 77 -11.60 11.49 -2.89
C GLY A 77 -10.73 12.73 -2.79
N ALA A 78 -9.84 12.97 -3.76
CA ALA A 78 -9.11 14.22 -3.85
C ALA A 78 -10.06 15.39 -4.16
N SER A 79 -9.89 16.49 -3.44
CA SER A 79 -10.63 17.74 -3.61
C SER A 79 -9.73 18.93 -3.25
N LYS A 80 -10.16 20.14 -3.61
CA LYS A 80 -9.39 21.36 -3.26
C LYS A 80 -9.28 21.60 -1.75
N THR A 81 -10.19 21.05 -0.95
CA THR A 81 -10.27 21.33 0.50
C THR A 81 -9.49 20.33 1.36
N ASN A 82 -9.17 19.13 0.84
CA ASN A 82 -8.44 18.09 1.57
C ASN A 82 -7.05 17.79 0.99
N MET A 83 -6.64 18.53 -0.05
CA MET A 83 -5.35 18.36 -0.69
C MET A 83 -4.33 19.35 -0.12
N LYS A 84 -3.13 18.84 0.14
CA LYS A 84 -1.96 19.60 0.58
C LYS A 84 -0.87 19.46 -0.46
N GLU A 85 -0.19 20.55 -0.76
CA GLU A 85 0.91 20.57 -1.71
C GLU A 85 2.25 20.52 -0.96
N THR A 86 3.15 19.69 -1.44
CA THR A 86 4.54 19.60 -0.96
C THR A 86 5.43 20.35 -1.93
N TYR A 87 6.26 21.25 -1.42
CA TYR A 87 7.11 22.12 -2.21
C TYR A 87 8.58 21.78 -2.06
N SER A 88 9.34 21.91 -3.15
CA SER A 88 10.80 22.04 -3.13
C SER A 88 11.15 23.41 -3.70
N GLY A 89 11.54 24.35 -2.82
CA GLY A 89 11.61 25.76 -3.18
C GLY A 89 10.24 26.28 -3.62
N ASN A 90 10.14 26.77 -4.85
CA ASN A 90 8.91 27.31 -5.43
C ASN A 90 8.15 26.31 -6.34
N VAL A 91 8.58 25.05 -6.38
CA VAL A 91 8.00 24.03 -7.26
C VAL A 91 7.21 23.03 -6.43
N VAL A 92 5.95 22.78 -6.82
CA VAL A 92 5.15 21.69 -6.25
C VAL A 92 5.74 20.36 -6.74
N VAL A 93 6.23 19.53 -5.82
CA VAL A 93 6.86 18.24 -6.14
C VAL A 93 5.93 17.05 -5.91
N SER A 94 4.99 17.16 -4.96
CA SER A 94 3.94 16.17 -4.75
C SER A 94 2.71 16.82 -4.13
N ARG A 95 1.58 16.11 -4.19
CA ARG A 95 0.37 16.45 -3.45
C ARG A 95 -0.07 15.26 -2.64
N VAL A 96 -0.62 15.55 -1.47
CA VAL A 96 -1.15 14.57 -0.54
C VAL A 96 -2.60 14.90 -0.26
N PHE A 97 -3.48 13.90 -0.23
CA PHE A 97 -4.82 14.04 0.31
C PHE A 97 -5.18 12.81 1.13
N ARG A 98 -6.11 13.02 2.07
CA ARG A 98 -6.71 11.96 2.88
C ARG A 98 -8.22 11.96 2.70
N ALA A 99 -8.80 10.77 2.61
CA ALA A 99 -10.23 10.58 2.42
C ALA A 99 -10.72 9.29 3.11
N PRO A 100 -12.02 9.17 3.43
CA PRO A 100 -12.60 7.91 3.91
C PRO A 100 -12.39 6.78 2.89
N LEU A 101 -12.10 5.58 3.37
CA LEU A 101 -12.02 4.38 2.54
C LEU A 101 -13.42 3.78 2.40
N THR A 102 -14.11 4.13 1.31
CA THR A 102 -15.42 3.53 0.98
C THR A 102 -15.22 2.12 0.40
N PRO A 103 -16.28 1.28 0.35
CA PRO A 103 -16.20 -0.03 -0.28
C PRO A 103 -15.67 0.01 -1.72
N GLU A 104 -16.10 0.98 -2.53
CA GLU A 104 -15.66 1.12 -3.92
C GLU A 104 -14.16 1.45 -4.01
N ARG A 105 -13.65 2.26 -3.06
CA ARG A 105 -12.23 2.60 -3.00
C ARG A 105 -11.40 1.42 -2.51
N TYR A 106 -11.93 0.63 -1.57
CA TYR A 106 -11.31 -0.63 -1.18
C TYR A 106 -11.22 -1.60 -2.38
N ASP A 107 -12.31 -1.76 -3.13
CA ASP A 107 -12.36 -2.63 -4.31
C ASP A 107 -11.37 -2.19 -5.40
N TYR A 108 -11.16 -0.88 -5.55
CA TYR A 108 -10.11 -0.36 -6.42
C TYR A 108 -8.73 -0.91 -6.03
N PHE A 109 -8.34 -0.86 -4.74
CA PHE A 109 -7.05 -1.39 -4.29
C PHE A 109 -7.00 -2.92 -4.41
N HIS A 110 -8.09 -3.63 -4.12
CA HIS A 110 -8.16 -5.09 -4.22
C HIS A 110 -8.00 -5.59 -5.67
N THR A 111 -8.48 -4.81 -6.64
CA THR A 111 -8.45 -5.17 -8.07
C THR A 111 -7.30 -4.53 -8.86
N LEU A 112 -6.39 -3.83 -8.18
CA LEU A 112 -5.22 -3.22 -8.81
C LEU A 112 -4.43 -4.23 -9.66
N GLN A 113 -4.18 -3.86 -10.91
CA GLN A 113 -3.33 -4.64 -11.83
C GLN A 113 -1.85 -4.28 -11.67
N ASP A 114 -1.56 -3.08 -11.16
CA ASP A 114 -0.22 -2.61 -10.86
C ASP A 114 -0.27 -1.87 -9.53
N VAL A 115 0.37 -2.43 -8.50
CA VAL A 115 0.35 -1.84 -7.15
C VAL A 115 1.09 -0.50 -7.08
N SER A 116 1.89 -0.17 -8.11
CA SER A 116 2.61 1.09 -8.22
C SER A 116 1.86 2.15 -9.03
N GLN A 117 0.58 1.95 -9.36
CA GLN A 117 -0.22 2.92 -10.11
C GLN A 117 -0.22 4.31 -9.45
N LEU A 118 -0.18 4.34 -8.12
CA LEU A 118 0.06 5.53 -7.32
C LEU A 118 1.48 5.50 -6.77
N SER A 119 2.10 6.67 -6.62
CA SER A 119 3.49 6.77 -6.14
C SER A 119 3.64 6.35 -4.68
N HIS A 120 2.72 6.76 -3.82
CA HIS A 120 2.68 6.35 -2.42
C HIS A 120 1.23 6.40 -1.92
N TYR A 121 0.82 5.38 -1.17
CA TYR A 121 -0.48 5.35 -0.51
C TYR A 121 -0.41 4.62 0.83
N ARG A 122 -1.33 5.00 1.71
CA ARG A 122 -1.54 4.40 3.02
C ARG A 122 -3.00 4.06 3.19
N LEU A 123 -3.29 2.87 3.69
CA LEU A 123 -4.62 2.47 4.14
C LEU A 123 -4.57 2.37 5.66
N GLN A 124 -5.50 3.04 6.32
CA GLN A 124 -5.38 3.39 7.74
C GLN A 124 -6.59 2.94 8.56
N GLU A 125 -6.31 2.55 9.80
CA GLU A 125 -7.28 2.48 10.90
C GLU A 125 -7.23 3.80 11.66
N GLN A 126 -8.20 4.68 11.42
CA GLN A 126 -8.16 6.08 11.83
C GLN A 126 -6.85 6.75 11.34
N GLU A 127 -6.00 7.19 12.25
CA GLU A 127 -4.70 7.82 11.95
C GLU A 127 -3.53 6.80 11.88
N LYS A 128 -3.81 5.52 12.12
CA LYS A 128 -2.78 4.47 12.19
C LYS A 128 -2.64 3.75 10.86
N ASP A 129 -1.42 3.68 10.35
CA ASP A 129 -1.12 2.95 9.12
C ASP A 129 -1.29 1.44 9.31
N ARG A 130 -2.00 0.81 8.36
CA ARG A 130 -2.16 -0.64 8.28
C ARG A 130 -1.50 -1.21 7.04
N ILE A 131 -1.64 -0.54 5.91
CA ILE A 131 -0.96 -0.92 4.67
C ILE A 131 -0.27 0.31 4.11
N VAL A 132 1.01 0.19 3.75
CA VAL A 132 1.81 1.28 3.18
C VAL A 132 2.50 0.78 1.92
N PHE A 133 2.30 1.47 0.80
CA PHE A 133 3.10 1.30 -0.40
C PHE A 133 3.93 2.54 -0.64
N TYR A 134 5.26 2.42 -0.71
CA TYR A 134 6.15 3.58 -0.83
C TYR A 134 7.06 3.48 -2.06
N PHE A 135 6.74 4.22 -3.14
CA PHE A 135 7.58 4.46 -4.32
C PHE A 135 8.33 3.23 -4.85
N THR A 136 7.66 2.08 -4.96
CA THR A 136 8.27 0.80 -5.38
C THR A 136 9.48 0.35 -4.55
N ARG A 137 9.69 0.91 -3.35
CA ARG A 137 10.70 0.44 -2.41
C ARG A 137 10.15 -0.74 -1.62
N TYR A 138 8.99 -0.55 -1.02
CA TYR A 138 8.33 -1.59 -0.24
C TYR A 138 6.81 -1.50 -0.28
N LEU A 139 6.19 -2.63 0.05
CA LEU A 139 4.81 -2.75 0.48
C LEU A 139 4.82 -3.33 1.89
N GLN A 140 4.14 -2.68 2.83
CA GLN A 140 4.19 -3.03 4.25
C GLN A 140 2.79 -3.24 4.80
N LEU A 141 2.65 -4.26 5.66
CA LEU A 141 1.49 -4.49 6.51
C LEU A 141 1.89 -4.28 7.97
N ILE A 142 1.06 -3.58 8.75
CA ILE A 142 1.19 -3.44 10.20
C ILE A 142 -0.09 -3.98 10.84
N ALA A 143 0.00 -5.15 11.47
CA ALA A 143 -1.15 -5.90 11.91
C ALA A 143 -1.00 -6.37 13.37
N PRO A 144 -2.07 -6.31 14.19
CA PRO A 144 -2.13 -7.08 15.44
C PRO A 144 -2.05 -8.59 15.16
N GLN A 145 -1.82 -9.37 16.22
CA GLN A 145 -1.57 -10.82 16.10
C GLN A 145 -2.64 -11.57 15.31
N GLN A 146 -3.93 -11.28 15.54
CA GLN A 146 -5.01 -11.97 14.85
C GLN A 146 -5.01 -11.70 13.34
N GLU A 147 -4.78 -10.46 12.93
CA GLU A 147 -4.70 -10.09 11.51
C GLU A 147 -3.38 -10.55 10.87
N ALA A 148 -2.31 -10.67 11.65
CA ALA A 148 -1.06 -11.29 11.20
C ALA A 148 -1.24 -12.78 10.86
N GLU A 149 -1.98 -13.52 11.69
CA GLU A 149 -2.35 -14.91 11.42
C GLU A 149 -3.22 -15.02 10.15
N ARG A 150 -4.25 -14.16 10.03
CA ARG A 150 -5.07 -14.08 8.82
C ARG A 150 -4.24 -13.75 7.58
N PHE A 151 -3.23 -12.89 7.70
CA PHE A 151 -2.35 -12.57 6.58
C PHE A 151 -1.59 -13.80 6.08
N ALA A 152 -1.03 -14.60 6.99
CA ALA A 152 -0.39 -15.87 6.65
C ALA A 152 -1.37 -16.83 5.96
N GLU A 153 -2.58 -17.00 6.52
CA GLU A 153 -3.65 -17.83 5.92
C GLU A 153 -4.01 -17.38 4.51
N ARG A 154 -4.06 -16.06 4.24
CA ARG A 154 -4.34 -15.53 2.90
C ARG A 154 -3.21 -15.77 1.91
N LEU A 155 -1.96 -15.63 2.34
CA LEU A 155 -0.81 -15.99 1.51
C LEU A 155 -0.87 -17.48 1.11
N ASP A 156 -1.18 -18.36 2.06
CA ASP A 156 -1.34 -19.80 1.83
C ASP A 156 -2.52 -20.10 0.89
N ALA A 157 -3.68 -19.45 1.10
CA ALA A 157 -4.86 -19.60 0.24
C ALA A 157 -4.60 -19.16 -1.21
N TYR A 158 -3.73 -18.18 -1.42
CA TYR A 158 -3.31 -17.77 -2.77
C TYR A 158 -2.20 -18.64 -3.36
N GLY A 159 -1.70 -19.63 -2.63
CA GLY A 159 -0.59 -20.48 -3.03
C GLY A 159 0.70 -19.70 -3.22
N LEU A 160 0.94 -18.67 -2.41
CA LEU A 160 2.19 -17.91 -2.40
C LEU A 160 3.17 -18.54 -1.41
N PRO A 161 4.29 -19.14 -1.85
CA PRO A 161 5.34 -19.52 -0.93
C PRO A 161 5.96 -18.26 -0.33
N TYR A 162 6.14 -18.21 0.99
CA TYR A 162 6.72 -17.07 1.68
C TYR A 162 7.74 -17.49 2.74
N ARG A 163 8.59 -16.55 3.14
CA ARG A 163 9.46 -16.68 4.31
C ARG A 163 9.45 -15.41 5.15
N TRP A 164 9.50 -15.60 6.46
CA TRP A 164 9.65 -14.52 7.43
C TRP A 164 11.11 -14.34 7.78
N VAL A 165 11.61 -13.12 7.69
CA VAL A 165 12.98 -12.75 8.10
C VAL A 165 12.86 -11.72 9.23
N PRO A 166 13.05 -12.13 10.50
CA PRO A 166 13.07 -11.18 11.61
C PRO A 166 14.17 -10.14 11.42
N ILE A 167 13.85 -8.86 11.62
CA ILE A 167 14.80 -7.75 11.61
C ILE A 167 14.78 -7.05 12.97
N ASP A 168 15.71 -7.45 13.83
CA ASP A 168 15.98 -6.75 15.07
C ASP A 168 16.68 -5.43 14.75
N ARG A 169 16.12 -4.32 15.22
CA ARG A 169 16.99 -3.21 15.59
C ARG A 169 17.29 -3.42 17.07
N GLY A 170 18.56 -3.68 17.36
CA GLY A 170 19.09 -3.36 18.68
C GLY A 170 18.62 -1.96 19.04
N GLU A 171 18.14 -1.85 20.28
CA GLU A 171 17.68 -0.61 20.93
C GLU A 171 18.58 0.60 20.62
#